data_AF-A0A6F8PY85-F1
#
_entry.id   AF-A0A6F8PY85-F1
#
_cell.length_a   1.000
_cell.length_b   1.000
_cell.length_c   1.000
_cell.angle_alpha   90.00
_cell.angle_beta   90.00
_cell.angle_gamma   90.00
#
_symmetry.space_group_name_H-M   'P 1'
#
loop_
_entity.id
_entity.type
_entity.pdbx_description
1 polymer ?
#
loop_
_entity_poly.entity_id
_entity_poly.type
_entity_poly.pdbx_seq_one_letter_code
_entity_poly.pdbx_strand_id
1 'polypeptide(L)'
;MQYLSIDPEKCDGLRDFMQLKGWQLTHQDVGQTELCGYGYVIKWEKDGAKVLLQYEDRQGKAMANIELSPSARSDIDAYLAA
;
A
#
# COMPACT_ATOMS: atom_id res chain seq x y z
N MET A 1 8.50 -11.48 5.12
CA MET A 1 7.54 -10.47 4.60
C MET A 1 6.38 -11.23 3.97
N GLN A 2 5.18 -10.68 4.02
CA GLN A 2 3.98 -11.26 3.41
C GLN A 2 3.50 -10.36 2.27
N TYR A 3 2.92 -10.97 1.24
CA TYR A 3 2.41 -10.29 0.05
C TYR A 3 0.91 -10.48 -0.05
N LEU A 4 0.19 -9.39 -0.31
CA LEU A 4 -1.25 -9.37 -0.49
C LEU A 4 -1.60 -8.52 -1.70
N SER A 5 -2.39 -9.07 -2.61
CA SER A 5 -3.07 -8.24 -3.60
C SER A 5 -4.32 -7.65 -2.98
N ILE A 6 -4.56 -6.36 -3.24
CA ILE A 6 -5.72 -5.64 -2.75
C ILE A 6 -6.46 -5.00 -3.92
N ASP A 7 -7.71 -4.64 -3.68
CA ASP A 7 -8.46 -3.85 -4.65
C ASP A 7 -7.82 -2.45 -4.79
N PRO A 8 -7.50 -1.99 -6.02
CA PRO A 8 -6.89 -0.68 -6.23
C PRO A 8 -7.75 0.48 -5.73
N GLU A 9 -9.08 0.34 -5.67
CA GLU A 9 -9.98 1.36 -5.13
C GLU A 9 -9.80 1.57 -3.61
N LYS A 10 -9.27 0.56 -2.91
CA LYS A 10 -8.96 0.64 -1.46
C LYS A 10 -7.61 1.32 -1.17
N CYS A 11 -6.79 1.64 -2.16
CA CYS A 11 -5.47 2.22 -1.90
C CYS A 11 -5.51 3.60 -1.26
N ASP A 12 -6.47 4.44 -1.66
CA ASP A 12 -6.59 5.80 -1.14
C ASP A 12 -7.01 5.76 0.34
N GLY A 13 -8.05 4.99 0.65
CA GLY A 13 -8.52 4.81 2.03
C GLY A 13 -7.52 4.08 2.94
N LEU A 14 -6.62 3.27 2.38
CA LEU A 14 -5.55 2.65 3.15
C LEU A 14 -4.61 3.70 3.72
N ARG A 15 -4.34 4.79 3.00
CA ARG A 15 -3.46 5.86 3.48
C ARG A 15 -4.02 6.52 4.73
N ASP A 16 -5.30 6.89 4.71
CA ASP A 16 -6.00 7.44 5.87
C ASP A 16 -6.03 6.46 7.04
N PHE A 17 -6.32 5.18 6.76
CA PHE A 17 -6.29 4.13 7.78
C PHE A 17 -4.93 4.00 8.46
N MET A 18 -3.85 4.00 7.67
CA MET A 18 -2.48 3.91 8.18
C MET A 18 -2.15 5.11 9.08
N GLN A 19 -2.53 6.32 8.66
CA GLN A 19 -2.35 7.52 9.48
C GLN A 19 -3.13 7.45 10.80
N LEU A 20 -4.40 7.02 10.75
CA LEU A 20 -5.25 6.84 11.95
C LEU A 20 -4.69 5.79 12.92
N LYS A 21 -4.06 4.74 12.39
CA LYS A 21 -3.41 3.67 13.18
C LYS A 21 -2.01 4.03 13.67
N GLY A 22 -1.53 5.23 13.39
CA GLY A 22 -0.23 5.74 13.83
C GLY A 22 0.96 5.18 13.05
N TRP A 23 0.73 4.69 11.82
CA TRP A 23 1.81 4.31 10.93
C TRP A 23 2.48 5.57 10.36
N GLN A 24 3.81 5.62 10.44
CA GLN A 24 4.59 6.75 9.95
C GLN A 24 4.92 6.55 8.48
N LEU A 25 4.55 7.52 7.64
CA LEU A 25 4.95 7.54 6.23
C LEU A 25 6.46 7.79 6.15
N THR A 26 7.23 6.81 5.67
CA THR A 26 8.68 6.89 5.55
C THR A 26 9.15 7.14 4.13
N HIS A 27 8.35 6.76 3.14
CA HIS A 27 8.68 6.98 1.73
C HIS A 27 7.41 7.03 0.89
N GLN A 28 7.39 7.94 -0.08
CA GLN A 28 6.36 8.02 -1.10
C GLN A 28 7.04 8.37 -2.42
N ASP A 29 6.93 7.48 -3.40
CA ASP A 29 7.43 7.67 -4.74
C ASP A 29 6.25 7.62 -5.71
N VAL A 30 6.19 8.57 -6.63
CA VAL A 30 5.13 8.70 -7.63
C VAL A 30 5.80 8.87 -8.98
N GLY A 31 5.48 7.99 -9.93
CA GLY A 31 6.18 7.95 -11.20
C GLY A 31 5.30 7.52 -12.37
N GLN A 32 5.67 8.01 -13.54
CA GLN A 32 5.21 7.44 -14.80
C GLN A 32 6.03 6.18 -15.08
N THR A 33 5.37 5.04 -15.28
CA THR A 33 6.06 3.81 -15.67
C THR A 33 6.42 3.88 -17.16
N GLU A 34 7.50 3.20 -17.56
CA GLU A 34 8.05 3.22 -18.94
C GLU A 34 7.04 2.79 -20.03
N LEU A 35 5.87 2.25 -19.65
CA LEU A 35 4.85 1.68 -20.53
C LEU A 35 3.56 2.52 -20.63
N CYS A 36 3.63 3.84 -20.50
CA CYS A 36 2.45 4.73 -20.45
C CYS A 36 1.47 4.33 -19.33
N GLY A 37 2.00 4.00 -18.15
CA GLY A 37 1.22 3.74 -16.95
C GLY A 37 1.53 4.74 -15.85
N TYR A 38 0.62 4.85 -14.89
CA TYR A 38 0.83 5.67 -13.68
C TYR A 38 0.99 4.73 -12.50
N GLY A 39 2.03 4.93 -11.68
CA GLY A 39 2.26 4.10 -10.52
C GLY A 39 2.76 4.91 -9.34
N TYR A 40 2.56 4.38 -8.16
CA TYR A 40 3.15 4.94 -6.95
C TYR A 40 3.46 3.85 -5.95
N VAL A 41 4.45 4.15 -5.11
CA VAL A 41 4.92 3.27 -4.05
C VAL A 41 4.90 4.05 -2.74
N ILE A 42 4.25 3.50 -1.73
CA ILE A 42 4.18 4.11 -0.40
C ILE A 42 4.76 3.14 0.63
N LYS A 43 5.62 3.63 1.50
CA LYS A 43 6.18 2.86 2.62
C LYS A 43 5.78 3.50 3.94
N TRP A 44 5.32 2.66 4.85
CA TRP A 44 5.08 3.02 6.23
C TRP A 44 5.92 2.18 7.18
N GLU A 45 6.22 2.75 8.34
CA GLU A 45 6.88 2.08 9.45
C GLU A 45 6.15 2.36 10.77
N LYS A 46 6.12 1.35 11.64
CA LYS A 46 5.59 1.45 13.00
C LYS A 46 6.26 0.40 13.88
N ASP A 47 6.91 0.82 14.96
CA ASP A 47 7.56 -0.09 15.92
C ASP A 47 8.50 -1.13 15.25
N GLY A 48 9.21 -0.72 14.19
CA GLY A 48 10.09 -1.59 13.38
C GLY A 48 9.38 -2.53 12.39
N ALA A 49 8.05 -2.56 12.37
CA ALA A 49 7.26 -3.21 11.33
C ALA A 49 7.16 -2.31 10.10
N LYS A 50 7.14 -2.91 8.90
CA LYS A 50 7.09 -2.18 7.63
C LYS A 50 5.89 -2.62 6.81
N VAL A 51 5.31 -1.66 6.09
CA VAL A 51 4.25 -1.88 5.09
C VAL A 51 4.62 -1.11 3.85
N LEU A 52 4.54 -1.76 2.69
CA LEU A 52 4.85 -1.22 1.37
C LEU A 52 3.62 -1.43 0.50
N LEU A 53 2.97 -0.36 0.07
CA LEU A 53 1.94 -0.38 -0.97
C LEU A 53 2.59 -0.07 -2.32
N GLN A 54 2.27 -0.88 -3.31
CA GLN A 54 2.63 -0.67 -4.71
C GLN A 54 1.35 -0.63 -5.52
N TYR A 55 1.07 0.51 -6.13
CA TYR A 55 -0.03 0.71 -7.06
C TYR A 55 0.54 0.93 -8.46
N GLU A 56 -0.10 0.31 -9.45
CA GLU A 56 0.17 0.57 -10.85
C GLU A 56 -1.12 0.54 -11.67
N ASP A 57 -1.29 1.52 -12.55
CA ASP A 57 -2.28 1.49 -13.63
C ASP A 57 -1.55 1.35 -14.96
N ARG A 58 -1.90 0.30 -15.72
CA ARG A 58 -1.41 0.10 -17.09
C ARG A 58 -2.58 0.11 -18.05
N GLN A 59 -2.76 1.22 -18.76
CA GLN A 59 -3.80 1.38 -19.79
C GLN A 59 -5.21 1.06 -19.26
N GLY A 60 -5.53 1.53 -18.05
CA GLY A 60 -6.84 1.32 -17.41
C GLY A 60 -6.98 -0.02 -16.68
N LYS A 61 -5.90 -0.80 -16.57
CA LYS A 61 -5.82 -1.96 -15.67
C LYS A 61 -5.03 -1.58 -14.43
N ALA A 62 -5.75 -1.20 -13.38
CA ALA A 62 -5.17 -0.93 -12.07
C ALA A 62 -4.87 -2.23 -11.32
N MET A 63 -3.72 -2.28 -10.66
CA MET A 63 -3.29 -3.35 -9.78
C MET A 63 -2.67 -2.75 -8.53
N ALA A 64 -2.95 -3.35 -7.38
CA ALA A 64 -2.43 -2.91 -6.11
C ALA A 64 -1.96 -4.09 -5.27
N ASN A 65 -0.75 -3.96 -4.72
CA ASN A 65 -0.13 -5.00 -3.92
C ASN A 65 0.49 -4.39 -2.65
N ILE A 66 0.34 -5.10 -1.54
CA ILE A 66 0.95 -4.76 -0.26
C ILE A 66 1.99 -5.81 0.07
N GLU A 67 3.20 -5.37 0.39
CA GLU A 67 4.20 -6.16 1.10
C GLU A 67 4.26 -5.68 2.55
N LEU A 68 4.21 -6.59 3.52
CA LEU A 68 4.17 -6.21 4.94
C LEU A 68 4.93 -7.17 5.86
N SER A 69 5.39 -6.63 6.99
CA SER A 69 5.90 -7.42 8.12
C SER A 69 4.78 -8.23 8.76
N PRO A 70 5.01 -9.46 9.24
CA PRO A 70 3.95 -10.30 9.83
C PRO A 70 3.17 -9.63 10.97
N SER A 71 3.81 -8.78 11.76
CA SER A 71 3.18 -7.99 12.83
C SER A 71 2.19 -6.94 12.35
N ALA A 72 2.30 -6.49 11.09
CA ALA A 72 1.39 -5.55 10.46
C ALA A 72 0.14 -6.22 9.87
N ARG A 73 0.14 -7.56 9.78
CA ARG A 73 -0.91 -8.31 9.07
C ARG A 73 -2.29 -8.09 9.66
N SER A 74 -2.40 -8.12 10.98
CA SER A 74 -3.66 -7.93 11.69
C SER A 74 -4.30 -6.57 11.41
N ASP A 75 -3.51 -5.49 11.32
CA ASP A 75 -4.03 -4.16 10.98
C ASP A 75 -4.51 -4.11 9.52
N ILE A 76 -3.76 -4.70 8.60
CA ILE A 76 -4.12 -4.70 7.17
C ILE A 76 -5.36 -5.58 6.91
N ASP A 77 -5.48 -6.77 7.51
CA ASP A 77 -6.70 -7.58 7.38
C ASP A 77 -7.92 -6.87 7.97
N ALA A 78 -7.76 -6.16 9.08
CA ALA A 78 -8.85 -5.38 9.68
C ALA A 78 -9.33 -4.25 8.73
N TYR A 79 -8.42 -3.62 8.00
CA TYR A 79 -8.78 -2.65 6.96
C TYR A 79 -9.48 -3.31 5.76
N LEU A 80 -8.97 -4.46 5.30
CA LEU A 80 -9.53 -5.13 4.14
C LEU A 80 -10.92 -5.74 4.39
N ALA A 81 -11.21 -6.11 5.64
CA ALA A 81 -12.52 -6.61 6.07
C ALA A 81 -13.57 -5.50 6.33
N ALA A 82 -13.15 -4.23 6.38
CA ALA A 82 -14.03 -3.06 6.44
C ALA A 82 -14.53 -2.65 5.05
#